data_AF-A0A7K0LWQ2-F1
#
_entry.id   AF-A0A7K0LWQ2-F1
#
_cell.length_a   1.000
_cell.length_b   1.000
_cell.length_c   1.000
_cell.angle_alpha   90.00
_cell.angle_beta   90.00
_cell.angle_gamma   90.00
#
_symmetry.space_group_name_H-M   'P 1'
#
loop_
_entity.id
_entity.type
_entity.pdbx_description
1 polymer ?
#
loop_
_entity_poly.entity_id
_entity_poly.type
_entity_poly.pdbx_seq_one_letter_code
_entity_poly.pdbx_strand_id
1 'polypeptide(L)'
;MTAAPRIGVLALQGDVREHALALAEVGAEVSRVRSAADLGSVEALVIPGGESTTMSKLALSNGLMEPLRQAMRAGMPMYGSCAGMIMLADRVTDARPDQET
;
A
#
# COMPACT_ATOMS: atom_id res chain seq x y z
N MET A 1 -20.94 10.38 -16.63
CA MET A 1 -20.57 9.33 -15.67
C MET A 1 -19.07 9.47 -15.42
N THR A 2 -18.64 9.66 -14.17
CA THR A 2 -17.22 9.60 -13.82
C THR A 2 -16.75 8.16 -13.97
N ALA A 3 -15.56 7.94 -14.53
CA ALA A 3 -14.97 6.60 -14.63
C ALA A 3 -14.79 6.00 -13.21
N ALA A 4 -14.83 4.67 -13.11
CA ALA A 4 -14.56 3.98 -11.86
C ALA A 4 -13.11 4.27 -11.41
N PRO A 5 -12.86 4.55 -10.12
CA PRO A 5 -11.52 4.85 -9.64
C PRO A 5 -10.64 3.60 -9.72
N ARG A 6 -9.38 3.76 -10.15
CA ARG A 6 -8.40 2.67 -10.18
C ARG A 6 -7.63 2.62 -8.86
N ILE A 7 -7.93 1.62 -8.04
CA ILE A 7 -7.36 1.50 -6.69
C ILE A 7 -6.46 0.27 -6.61
N GLY A 8 -5.21 0.49 -6.25
CA GLY A 8 -4.25 -0.58 -5.99
C GLY A 8 -4.39 -1.14 -4.58
N VAL A 9 -4.13 -2.43 -4.39
CA VAL A 9 -3.89 -3.04 -3.08
C VAL A 9 -2.45 -3.52 -3.04
N LEU A 10 -1.64 -3.04 -2.09
CA LEU A 10 -0.25 -3.46 -1.93
C LEU A 10 -0.21 -4.97 -1.62
N ALA A 11 0.37 -5.75 -2.51
CA ALA A 11 0.25 -7.20 -2.53
C ALA A 11 1.57 -7.93 -2.25
N LEU A 12 2.34 -7.41 -1.28
CA LEU A 12 3.57 -8.02 -0.78
C LEU A 12 3.29 -9.08 0.30
N GLN A 13 2.41 -8.77 1.25
CA GLN A 13 1.93 -9.65 2.32
C GLN A 13 0.63 -9.03 2.86
N GLY A 14 -0.29 -9.85 3.36
CA GLY A 14 -1.48 -9.37 4.09
C GLY A 14 -2.80 -9.93 3.60
N ASP A 15 -3.88 -9.36 4.11
CA ASP A 15 -5.29 -9.57 3.73
C ASP A 15 -5.65 -8.88 2.39
N VAL A 16 -4.81 -9.11 1.38
CA VAL A 16 -4.90 -8.49 0.04
C VAL A 16 -6.23 -8.83 -0.64
N ARG A 17 -6.69 -10.08 -0.50
CA ARG A 17 -7.90 -10.56 -1.17
C ARG A 17 -9.14 -9.86 -0.60
N GLU A 18 -9.19 -9.70 0.71
CA GLU A 18 -10.31 -9.12 1.44
C GLU A 18 -10.49 -7.64 1.06
N HIS A 19 -9.41 -6.86 1.04
CA HIS A 19 -9.45 -5.47 0.53
C HIS A 19 -9.85 -5.40 -0.94
N ALA A 20 -9.33 -6.29 -1.79
CA ALA A 20 -9.66 -6.27 -3.20
C ALA A 20 -11.14 -6.55 -3.47
N LEU A 21 -11.74 -7.48 -2.71
CA LEU A 21 -13.18 -7.76 -2.79
C LEU A 21 -14.00 -6.56 -2.31
N ALA A 22 -13.67 -6.00 -1.14
CA ALA A 22 -14.41 -4.86 -0.59
C ALA A 22 -14.39 -3.63 -1.51
N LEU A 23 -13.24 -3.34 -2.14
CA LEU A 23 -13.12 -2.23 -3.10
C LEU A 23 -13.93 -2.48 -4.38
N ALA A 24 -13.94 -3.71 -4.89
CA ALA A 24 -14.73 -4.07 -6.07
C ALA A 24 -16.24 -3.99 -5.79
N GLU A 25 -16.69 -4.38 -4.59
CA GLU A 25 -18.10 -4.29 -4.16
C GLU A 25 -18.63 -2.85 -4.14
N VAL A 26 -17.75 -1.87 -3.88
CA VAL A 26 -18.11 -0.44 -3.91
C VAL A 26 -17.82 0.24 -5.26
N GLY A 27 -17.50 -0.55 -6.30
CA GLY A 27 -17.42 -0.09 -7.69
C GLY A 27 -16.06 0.44 -8.15
N ALA A 28 -14.96 0.12 -7.45
CA ALA A 28 -13.61 0.46 -7.89
C ALA A 28 -13.05 -0.56 -8.90
N GLU A 29 -12.18 -0.10 -9.79
CA GLU A 29 -11.31 -0.97 -10.60
C GLU A 29 -10.07 -1.33 -9.79
N VAL A 30 -9.94 -2.60 -9.40
CA VAL A 30 -8.92 -3.02 -8.42
C VAL A 30 -7.78 -3.77 -9.09
N SER A 31 -6.54 -3.40 -8.76
CA SER A 31 -5.34 -4.14 -9.15
C SER A 31 -4.43 -4.46 -7.96
N ARG A 32 -3.66 -5.53 -8.06
CA ARG A 32 -2.64 -5.87 -7.05
C ARG A 32 -1.35 -5.16 -7.39
N VAL A 33 -0.78 -4.46 -6.42
CA VAL A 33 0.47 -3.70 -6.58
C VAL A 33 1.63 -4.49 -5.98
N ARG A 34 2.55 -4.96 -6.84
CA ARG A 34 3.76 -5.71 -6.42
C ARG A 34 5.05 -5.07 -6.93
N SER A 35 4.94 -4.10 -7.83
CA SER A 35 6.05 -3.42 -8.48
C SER A 35 5.76 -1.94 -8.67
N ALA A 36 6.79 -1.16 -8.99
CA ALA A 36 6.65 0.26 -9.31
C ALA A 36 5.79 0.50 -10.56
N ALA A 37 5.82 -0.43 -11.52
CA ALA A 37 4.97 -0.38 -12.72
C ALA A 37 3.49 -0.54 -12.35
N ASP A 38 3.17 -1.47 -11.44
CA ASP A 38 1.79 -1.63 -10.95
C ASP A 38 1.34 -0.36 -10.21
N LEU A 39 2.22 0.21 -9.36
CA LEU A 39 1.93 1.44 -8.63
C LEU A 39 1.65 2.62 -9.57
N GLY A 40 2.37 2.73 -10.69
CA GLY A 40 2.13 3.76 -11.71
C GLY A 40 0.84 3.59 -12.51
N SER A 41 0.13 2.46 -12.35
CA SER A 41 -1.12 2.16 -13.07
C SER A 41 -2.39 2.52 -12.27
N VAL A 42 -2.25 2.93 -11.01
CA VAL A 42 -3.36 3.20 -10.07
C VAL A 42 -3.39 4.65 -9.61
N GLU A 43 -4.54 5.09 -9.14
CA GLU A 43 -4.82 6.47 -8.72
C GLU A 43 -4.80 6.64 -7.21
N ALA A 44 -5.02 5.54 -6.48
CA ALA A 44 -4.95 5.46 -5.02
C ALA A 44 -4.42 4.08 -4.60
N LEU A 45 -3.93 3.97 -3.37
CA LEU A 45 -3.36 2.73 -2.84
C LEU A 45 -3.93 2.37 -1.47
N VAL A 46 -4.38 1.13 -1.32
CA VAL A 46 -4.65 0.52 -0.02
C VAL A 46 -3.42 -0.29 0.40
N ILE A 47 -2.95 -0.03 1.61
CA ILE A 47 -1.93 -0.84 2.29
C ILE A 47 -2.68 -1.73 3.30
N PRO A 48 -2.77 -3.05 3.05
CA PRO A 48 -3.60 -3.95 3.84
C PRO A 48 -3.02 -4.17 5.25
N GLY A 49 -3.77 -4.88 6.09
CA GLY A 49 -3.25 -5.44 7.33
C GLY A 49 -2.29 -6.60 7.07
N GLY A 50 -1.72 -7.13 8.14
CA GLY A 50 -0.67 -8.14 8.07
C GLY A 50 0.39 -7.91 9.13
N GLU A 51 1.64 -8.07 8.74
CA GLU A 51 2.80 -7.94 9.62
C GLU A 51 3.75 -6.88 9.04
N SER A 52 3.77 -5.69 9.66
CA SER A 52 4.47 -4.51 9.14
C SER A 52 5.98 -4.72 9.01
N THR A 53 6.59 -5.56 9.86
CA THR A 53 8.01 -5.90 9.79
C THR A 53 8.34 -6.63 8.50
N THR A 54 7.49 -7.57 8.10
CA THR A 54 7.61 -8.35 6.88
C THR A 54 7.31 -7.50 5.66
N MET A 55 6.25 -6.69 5.71
CA MET A 55 5.86 -5.81 4.60
C MET A 55 6.95 -4.78 4.27
N SER A 56 7.52 -4.11 5.27
CA SER A 56 8.60 -3.13 5.08
C SER A 56 9.86 -3.76 4.51
N LYS A 57 10.27 -4.94 5.01
CA LYS A 57 11.41 -5.69 4.48
C LYS A 57 11.20 -6.11 3.03
N LEU A 58 10.00 -6.59 2.69
CA LEU A 58 9.65 -6.93 1.31
C LEU A 58 9.62 -5.68 0.41
N ALA A 59 9.09 -4.56 0.90
CA ALA A 59 9.07 -3.32 0.12
C ALA A 59 10.49 -2.82 -0.17
N LEU A 60 11.41 -2.91 0.79
CA LEU A 60 12.82 -2.58 0.60
C LEU A 60 13.51 -3.56 -0.36
N SER A 61 13.39 -4.87 -0.14
CA SER A 61 14.06 -5.88 -0.95
C SER A 61 13.59 -5.92 -2.41
N ASN A 62 12.35 -5.50 -2.67
CA ASN A 62 11.78 -5.40 -4.02
C ASN A 62 11.96 -4.00 -4.65
N GLY A 63 12.69 -3.08 -3.99
CA GLY A 63 12.91 -1.72 -4.50
C GLY A 63 11.63 -0.88 -4.59
N LEU A 64 10.60 -1.23 -3.82
CA LEU A 64 9.28 -0.60 -3.86
C LEU A 64 9.09 0.50 -2.82
N MET A 65 9.93 0.54 -1.77
CA MET A 65 9.81 1.52 -0.69
C MET A 65 9.93 2.97 -1.19
N GLU A 66 10.95 3.28 -2.00
CA GLU A 66 11.15 4.62 -2.52
C GLU A 66 10.03 5.05 -3.50
N PRO A 67 9.58 4.21 -4.46
CA PRO A 67 8.37 4.47 -5.24
C PRO A 67 7.13 4.79 -4.39
N LEU A 68 6.90 4.07 -3.30
CA LEU A 68 5.77 4.33 -2.39
C LEU A 68 5.89 5.71 -1.72
N ARG A 69 7.08 6.05 -1.21
CA ARG A 69 7.36 7.37 -0.62
C ARG A 69 7.18 8.50 -1.64
N GLN A 70 7.56 8.28 -2.90
CA GLN A 70 7.39 9.27 -3.97
C GLN A 70 5.92 9.46 -4.31
N ALA A 71 5.14 8.38 -4.44
CA ALA A 71 3.70 8.45 -4.68
C ALA A 71 2.97 9.20 -3.55
N MET A 72 3.32 8.91 -2.29
CA MET A 72 2.76 9.62 -1.14
C MET A 72 3.11 11.12 -1.17
N ARG A 73 4.38 11.47 -1.43
CA ARG A 73 4.83 12.87 -1.56
C ARG A 73 4.17 13.59 -2.74
N ALA A 74 3.83 12.88 -3.80
CA ALA A 74 3.09 13.39 -4.95
C ALA A 74 1.58 13.58 -4.68
N GLY A 75 1.10 13.21 -3.49
CA GLY A 75 -0.30 13.38 -3.09
C GLY A 75 -1.22 12.24 -3.49
N MET A 76 -0.68 11.06 -3.85
CA MET A 76 -1.52 9.87 -4.07
C MET A 76 -2.31 9.54 -2.79
N PRO A 77 -3.64 9.42 -2.83
CA PRO A 77 -4.42 8.98 -1.68
C PRO A 77 -4.00 7.57 -1.25
N MET A 78 -3.68 7.41 0.03
CA MET A 78 -3.32 6.12 0.61
C MET A 78 -4.17 5.81 1.84
N TYR A 79 -4.62 4.56 1.95
CA TYR A 79 -5.36 4.05 3.10
C TYR A 79 -4.63 2.86 3.70
N GLY A 80 -4.19 2.97 4.95
CA GLY A 80 -3.51 1.91 5.68
C GLY A 80 -4.40 1.30 6.76
N SER A 81 -4.69 0.01 6.68
CA SER A 81 -5.43 -0.71 7.72
C SER A 81 -4.48 -1.51 8.63
N CYS A 82 -4.59 -1.36 9.96
CA CYS A 82 -3.78 -2.10 10.93
C CYS A 82 -2.26 -1.97 10.64
N ALA A 83 -1.57 -3.03 10.18
CA ALA A 83 -0.17 -2.97 9.80
C ALA A 83 0.12 -1.95 8.68
N GLY A 84 -0.83 -1.72 7.78
CA GLY A 84 -0.73 -0.66 6.78
C GLY A 84 -0.70 0.74 7.37
N MET A 85 -1.32 0.95 8.55
CA MET A 85 -1.21 2.23 9.28
C MET A 85 0.21 2.44 9.79
N ILE A 86 0.85 1.38 10.30
CA ILE A 86 2.26 1.44 10.73
C ILE A 86 3.17 1.77 9.55
N MET A 87 2.90 1.20 8.37
CA MET A 87 3.65 1.48 7.14
C MET A 87 3.51 2.94 6.65
N LEU A 88 2.41 3.63 7.01
CA LEU A 88 2.16 5.03 6.65
C LEU A 88 2.62 6.04 7.71
N ALA A 89 3.06 5.57 8.88
CA ALA A 89 3.41 6.45 9.98
C ALA A 89 4.73 7.18 9.73
N ASP A 90 4.77 8.47 10.07
CA ASP A 90 6.00 9.29 10.10
C ASP A 90 6.85 9.02 11.36
N ARG A 91 6.25 8.42 12.38
CA ARG A 91 6.90 8.02 13.62
C ARG A 91 6.28 6.76 14.17
N VAL A 92 7.13 5.81 14.58
CA VAL A 92 6.73 4.57 15.25
C VAL A 92 7.43 4.49 16.61
N THR A 93 6.68 4.30 17.68
CA THR A 93 7.22 4.06 19.03
C THR A 93 7.64 2.60 19.17
N ASP A 94 8.71 2.33 19.93
CA ASP A 94 9.27 0.99 20.12
C ASP A 94 9.56 0.27 18.79
N ALA A 95 9.96 1.06 17.79
CA ALA A 95 10.30 0.54 16.48
C ALA A 95 11.55 -0.33 16.53
N ARG A 96 11.67 -1.24 15.56
CA ARG A 96 12.93 -1.95 15.35
C ARG A 96 14.05 -0.94 15.03
N PRO A 97 15.31 -1.23 15.37
CA PRO A 97 16.44 -0.33 15.08
C PRO A 97 16.62 0.02 13.60
N ASP A 98 16.17 -0.85 12.69
CA ASP A 98 16.26 -0.71 11.24
C ASP A 98 14.95 -0.23 10.59
N GLN A 99 13.93 0.13 11.38
CA GLN A 99 12.67 0.59 10.83
C GLN A 99 12.83 1.96 10.19
N GLU A 100 12.62 2.01 8.87
CA GLU A 100 12.46 3.28 8.16
C GLU A 100 11.00 3.75 8.21
N THR A 101 10.82 5.06 8.33
CA THR A 101 9.55 5.78 8.11
C THR A 101 9.70 6.61 6.84
#